data_AF-A0A7V7E4P5-F1
#
_entry.id   AF-A0A7V7E4P5-F1
#
_cell.length_a   1.000
_cell.length_b   1.000
_cell.length_c   1.000
_cell.angle_alpha   90.00
_cell.angle_beta   90.00
_cell.angle_gamma   90.00
#
_symmetry.space_group_name_H-M   'P 1'
#
loop_
_entity.id
_entity.type
_entity.pdbx_description
1 polymer ?
#
loop_
_entity_poly.entity_id
_entity_poly.type
_entity_poly.pdbx_seq_one_letter_code
_entity_poly.pdbx_strand_id
1 'polypeptide(L)'
;MIDQNTRFLVYLKRLEEDPAGVRLIHIHVSELPAHKKSRDNLSRAISTFTELKAKHQDGEVFLLKNLDIVFVCRTISKPILAAAGETLRKIFVGQMSVTFKNVHGGKGEFYTLFDLSYELPKIMAWAETVAGVAEVSGGGGNVGAGEPPASKGAVDLVDLRRIKEEMQRVNMASVLFNQPVYNINDSGKAKLMWQEMYISVQMLEKTFCPGLSLTSRRWLFNDLTEDLDGIVFRLLANPEERGQKKRLSINVNLSSLASSKFVTFDAELPIDFRQSVVLEINKTDLFENMRLFCELVPFLQRRGYKILLDGLSLQNVGALDFDGIRCDFAKIFWSADLAVMDPDQSARIRAKLNHRQSPLLVMGRCDTAESLRFAKEMGIVLVQGRLVDHMVKRSIPF
;
A
#
# COMPACT_ATOMS: atom_id res chain seq x y z
N MET A 1 24.05 27.30 11.09
CA MET A 1 22.59 27.51 11.01
C MET A 1 21.95 26.13 11.10
N ILE A 2 21.14 25.85 12.12
CA ILE A 2 20.56 24.51 12.31
C ILE A 2 19.71 24.17 11.09
N ASP A 3 19.92 22.98 10.53
CA ASP A 3 19.14 22.46 9.41
C ASP A 3 17.64 22.48 9.73
N GLN A 4 16.81 23.00 8.83
CA GLN A 4 15.37 23.13 9.06
C GLN A 4 14.69 21.76 9.27
N ASN A 5 15.20 20.71 8.61
CA ASN A 5 14.69 19.36 8.79
C ASN A 5 15.02 18.82 10.18
N THR A 6 16.25 19.01 10.66
CA THR A 6 16.64 18.68 12.04
C THR A 6 15.87 19.53 13.07
N ARG A 7 15.64 20.82 12.79
CA ARG A 7 14.87 21.71 13.66
C ARG A 7 13.42 21.23 13.81
N PHE A 8 12.81 20.79 12.71
CA PHE A 8 11.48 20.21 12.72
C PHE A 8 11.44 18.90 13.52
N LEU A 9 12.40 18.00 13.32
CA LEU A 9 12.48 16.76 14.10
C LEU A 9 12.64 17.01 15.61
N VAL A 10 13.54 17.92 15.99
CA VAL A 10 13.73 18.30 17.40
C VAL A 10 12.45 18.90 17.99
N TYR A 11 11.71 19.68 17.18
CA TYR A 11 10.43 20.23 17.60
C TYR A 11 9.39 19.13 17.87
N LEU A 12 9.27 18.13 17.00
CA LEU A 12 8.37 17.01 17.22
C LEU A 12 8.76 16.13 18.42
N LYS A 13 10.06 15.88 18.64
CA LYS A 13 10.55 15.12 19.81
C LYS A 13 10.10 15.74 21.14
N ARG A 14 10.03 17.07 21.21
CA ARG A 14 9.52 17.77 22.41
C ARG A 14 8.01 17.61 22.61
N LEU A 15 7.27 17.24 21.57
CA LEU A 15 5.82 17.03 21.61
C LEU A 15 5.44 15.58 21.93
N GLU A 16 6.41 14.64 22.00
CA GLU A 16 6.15 13.24 22.37
C GLU A 16 5.57 13.10 23.78
N GLU A 17 5.97 13.99 24.70
CA GLU A 17 5.49 13.97 26.09
C GLU A 17 4.02 14.41 26.21
N ASP A 18 3.55 15.29 25.32
CA ASP A 18 2.17 15.78 25.30
C ASP A 18 1.70 16.13 23.87
N PRO A 19 1.30 15.12 23.08
CA PRO A 19 0.79 15.31 21.73
C PRO A 19 -0.68 15.73 21.69
N ALA A 20 -1.37 15.75 22.83
CA ALA A 20 -2.82 15.90 22.89
C ALA A 20 -3.26 17.27 22.36
N GLY A 21 -4.14 17.25 21.36
CA GLY A 21 -4.68 18.45 20.72
C GLY A 21 -3.70 19.15 19.77
N VAL A 22 -2.49 18.61 19.57
CA VAL A 22 -1.55 19.15 18.58
C VAL A 22 -1.95 18.70 17.18
N ARG A 23 -1.99 19.66 16.26
CA ARG A 23 -2.36 19.49 14.86
C ARG A 23 -1.21 19.92 13.98
N LEU A 24 -1.13 19.30 12.81
CA LEU A 24 -0.10 19.60 11.84
C LEU A 24 -0.72 19.66 10.45
N ILE A 25 -0.37 20.69 9.69
CA ILE A 25 -0.61 20.75 8.25
C ILE A 25 0.71 20.60 7.51
N HIS A 26 0.74 19.68 6.54
CA HIS A 26 1.86 19.47 5.64
C HIS A 26 1.48 19.88 4.23
N ILE A 27 2.21 20.83 3.64
CA ILE A 27 2.04 21.30 2.26
C ILE A 27 3.09 20.63 1.35
N HIS A 28 2.62 19.86 0.38
CA HIS A 28 3.42 19.00 -0.49
C HIS A 28 3.93 19.74 -1.73
N VAL A 29 4.79 20.74 -1.51
CA VAL A 29 5.38 21.54 -2.59
C VAL A 29 6.42 20.72 -3.39
N SER A 30 7.09 19.79 -2.73
CA SER A 30 8.12 18.91 -3.30
C SER A 30 7.59 18.08 -4.48
N GLU A 31 6.29 17.76 -4.49
CA GLU A 31 5.61 16.98 -5.52
C GLU A 31 5.16 17.81 -6.74
N LEU A 32 5.26 19.13 -6.66
CA LEU A 32 4.88 20.00 -7.78
C LEU A 32 5.93 19.99 -8.90
N PRO A 33 5.53 20.28 -10.16
CA PRO A 33 6.48 20.58 -11.22
C PRO A 33 7.37 21.78 -10.87
N ALA A 34 8.63 21.78 -11.33
CA ALA A 34 9.62 22.82 -10.99
C ALA A 34 9.13 24.25 -11.26
N HIS A 35 8.38 24.48 -12.35
CA HIS A 35 7.84 25.79 -12.71
C HIS A 35 6.77 26.33 -11.73
N LYS A 36 6.21 25.48 -10.86
CA LYS A 36 5.26 25.88 -9.80
C LYS A 36 5.93 26.19 -8.46
N LYS A 37 7.20 25.82 -8.28
CA LYS A 37 7.99 26.04 -7.04
C LYS A 37 8.69 27.41 -7.05
N SER A 38 7.98 28.47 -7.45
CA SER A 38 8.57 29.81 -7.52
C SER A 38 8.87 30.35 -6.12
N ARG A 39 9.93 31.16 -6.02
CA ARG A 39 10.30 31.85 -4.77
C ARG A 39 9.14 32.71 -4.23
N ASP A 40 8.38 33.33 -5.11
CA ASP A 40 7.22 34.16 -4.74
C ASP A 40 6.11 33.32 -4.09
N ASN A 41 5.77 32.16 -4.66
CA ASN A 41 4.78 31.25 -4.08
C ASN A 41 5.21 30.71 -2.71
N LEU A 42 6.49 30.34 -2.56
CA LEU A 42 7.07 29.90 -1.28
C LEU A 42 7.01 31.00 -0.22
N SER A 43 7.37 32.24 -0.57
CA SER A 43 7.26 33.40 0.32
C SER A 43 5.82 33.62 0.78
N ARG A 44 4.84 33.56 -0.13
CA ARG A 44 3.41 33.71 0.20
C ARG A 44 2.91 32.61 1.14
N ALA A 45 3.35 31.36 0.95
CA ALA A 45 3.00 30.27 1.87
C ALA A 45 3.55 30.47 3.28
N ILE A 46 4.82 30.88 3.40
CA ILE A 46 5.44 31.17 4.69
C ILE A 46 4.74 32.36 5.37
N SER A 47 4.43 33.43 4.63
CA SER A 47 3.68 34.57 5.16
C SER A 47 2.30 34.16 5.67
N THR A 48 1.57 33.32 4.93
CA THR A 48 0.24 32.82 5.32
C THR A 48 0.27 32.14 6.70
N PHE A 49 1.25 31.25 6.92
CA PHE A 49 1.37 30.58 8.22
C PHE A 49 1.97 31.48 9.32
N THR A 50 2.82 32.44 8.95
CA THR A 50 3.36 33.43 9.90
C THR A 50 2.27 34.37 10.41
N GLU A 51 1.34 34.77 9.54
CA GLU A 51 0.16 35.57 9.90
C GLU A 51 -0.82 34.77 10.78
N LEU A 52 -1.04 33.49 10.46
CA LEU A 52 -1.83 32.60 11.33
C LEU A 52 -1.21 32.45 12.72
N LYS A 53 0.12 32.24 12.76
CA LYS A 53 0.87 32.19 14.01
C LYS A 53 0.70 33.47 14.83
N ALA A 54 0.85 34.63 14.19
CA ALA A 54 0.71 35.93 14.87
C ALA A 54 -0.72 36.16 15.37
N LYS A 55 -1.72 35.84 14.56
CA LYS A 55 -3.15 36.03 14.87
C LYS A 55 -3.62 35.17 16.04
N HIS A 56 -3.17 33.92 16.11
CA HIS A 56 -3.60 32.97 17.14
C HIS A 56 -2.60 32.82 18.28
N GLN A 57 -1.45 33.51 18.20
CA GLN A 57 -0.32 33.36 19.13
C GLN A 57 0.08 31.90 19.36
N ASP A 58 -0.04 31.08 18.31
CA ASP A 58 0.13 29.63 18.38
C ASP A 58 0.74 29.08 17.10
N GLY A 59 1.60 28.08 17.28
CA GLY A 59 2.19 27.30 16.21
C GLY A 59 3.55 27.77 15.69
N GLU A 60 4.15 26.90 14.87
CA GLU A 60 5.50 27.07 14.30
C GLU A 60 5.52 26.59 12.85
N VAL A 61 6.20 27.35 11.98
CA VAL A 61 6.35 27.04 10.55
C VAL A 61 7.77 26.56 10.23
N PHE A 62 7.87 25.52 9.41
CA PHE A 62 9.11 24.93 8.95
C PHE A 62 9.10 24.86 7.42
N LEU A 63 10.11 25.44 6.77
CA LEU A 63 10.41 25.22 5.35
C LEU A 63 11.50 24.16 5.26
N LEU A 64 11.15 22.99 4.78
CA LEU A 64 12.07 21.85 4.67
C LEU A 64 12.97 21.97 3.43
N LYS A 65 14.08 21.23 3.42
CA LYS A 65 15.04 21.21 2.30
C LYS A 65 14.44 20.78 0.96
N ASN A 66 13.43 19.91 0.98
CA ASN A 66 12.71 19.47 -0.22
C ASN A 66 11.65 20.50 -0.68
N LEU A 67 11.60 21.67 -0.04
CA LEU A 67 10.67 22.78 -0.26
C LEU A 67 9.25 22.56 0.30
N ASP A 68 9.00 21.43 0.96
CA ASP A 68 7.74 21.25 1.68
C ASP A 68 7.64 22.22 2.86
N ILE A 69 6.40 22.56 3.20
CA ILE A 69 6.10 23.49 4.29
C ILE A 69 5.25 22.77 5.32
N VAL A 70 5.70 22.79 6.57
CA VAL A 70 4.98 22.22 7.70
C VAL A 70 4.60 23.33 8.66
N PHE A 71 3.35 23.31 9.13
CA PHE A 71 2.92 24.17 10.23
C PHE A 71 2.29 23.32 11.33
N VAL A 72 2.80 23.46 12.55
CA VAL A 72 2.37 22.70 13.74
C VAL A 72 1.74 23.67 14.73
N CYS A 73 0.59 23.34 15.30
CA CYS A 73 -0.14 24.22 16.23
C CYS A 73 -1.01 23.39 17.19
N ARG A 74 -1.54 23.99 18.26
CA ARG A 74 -2.37 23.30 19.27
C ARG A 74 -3.78 23.85 19.37
N THR A 75 -3.95 25.17 19.28
CA THR A 75 -5.23 25.84 19.49
C THR A 75 -5.99 26.08 18.18
N ILE A 76 -5.28 26.20 17.06
CA ILE A 76 -5.88 26.47 15.75
C ILE A 76 -6.66 25.24 15.27
N SER A 77 -7.94 25.43 14.92
CA SER A 77 -8.84 24.33 14.55
C SER A 77 -8.55 23.78 13.13
N LYS A 78 -8.86 22.50 12.91
CA LYS A 78 -8.71 21.83 11.59
C LYS A 78 -9.36 22.62 10.43
N PRO A 79 -10.57 23.20 10.57
CA PRO A 79 -11.17 24.03 9.51
C PRO A 79 -10.36 25.26 9.11
N ILE A 80 -9.71 25.94 10.07
CA ILE A 80 -8.87 27.13 9.79
C ILE A 80 -7.63 26.70 9.02
N LEU A 81 -6.99 25.58 9.43
CA LEU A 81 -5.84 25.02 8.72
C LEU A 81 -6.22 24.57 7.31
N ALA A 82 -7.37 23.91 7.14
CA ALA A 82 -7.88 23.50 5.83
C ALA A 82 -8.11 24.70 4.90
N ALA A 83 -8.68 25.80 5.41
CA ALA A 83 -8.90 27.03 4.65
C ALA A 83 -7.58 27.66 4.18
N ALA A 84 -6.54 27.65 5.02
CA ALA A 84 -5.20 28.09 4.65
C ALA A 84 -4.58 27.16 3.58
N GLY A 85 -4.67 25.84 3.78
CA GLY A 85 -4.21 24.85 2.80
C GLY A 85 -4.87 25.01 1.44
N GLU A 86 -6.18 25.27 1.40
CA GLU A 86 -6.94 25.49 0.17
C GLU A 86 -6.57 26.81 -0.52
N THR A 87 -6.30 27.86 0.25
CA THR A 87 -5.80 29.14 -0.29
C THR A 87 -4.44 28.94 -0.96
N LEU A 88 -3.53 28.20 -0.31
CA LEU A 88 -2.22 27.87 -0.87
C LEU A 88 -2.35 26.94 -2.08
N ARG A 89 -3.29 26.00 -2.07
CA ARG A 89 -3.57 25.15 -3.23
C ARG A 89 -3.92 26.00 -4.44
N LYS A 90 -4.77 27.01 -4.30
CA LYS A 90 -5.12 27.93 -5.40
C LYS A 90 -3.90 28.71 -5.93
N ILE A 91 -2.98 29.11 -5.04
CA ILE A 91 -1.76 29.84 -5.41
C ILE A 91 -0.76 28.95 -6.17
N PHE A 92 -0.47 27.75 -5.64
CA PHE A 92 0.53 26.86 -6.23
C PHE A 92 -0.01 26.07 -7.42
N VAL A 93 -1.17 25.43 -7.24
CA VAL A 93 -1.76 24.52 -8.22
C VAL A 93 -2.58 25.31 -9.23
N GLY A 94 -3.41 26.25 -8.77
CA GLY A 94 -4.37 26.95 -9.61
C GLY A 94 -5.37 25.97 -10.24
N GLN A 95 -5.50 26.00 -11.57
CA GLN A 95 -6.35 25.08 -12.33
C GLN A 95 -5.64 23.78 -12.77
N MET A 96 -4.40 23.56 -12.35
CA MET A 96 -3.66 22.35 -12.69
C MET A 96 -4.30 21.13 -12.03
N SER A 97 -4.45 20.04 -12.79
CA SER A 97 -4.86 18.75 -12.22
C SER A 97 -3.72 18.18 -11.38
N VAL A 98 -3.98 17.94 -10.09
CA VAL A 98 -3.01 17.36 -9.17
C VAL A 98 -3.06 15.83 -9.32
N THR A 99 -2.07 15.25 -9.98
CA THR A 99 -1.98 13.80 -10.19
C THR A 99 -0.86 13.14 -9.37
N PHE A 100 -0.04 13.94 -8.67
CA PHE A 100 1.02 13.42 -7.82
C PHE A 100 0.45 12.75 -6.57
N LYS A 101 1.25 11.83 -6.02
CA LYS A 101 0.98 11.16 -4.75
C LYS A 101 1.88 11.79 -3.70
N ASN A 102 1.29 12.33 -2.64
CA ASN A 102 2.06 12.94 -1.58
C ASN A 102 2.84 11.90 -0.75
N VAL A 103 3.82 12.38 0.03
CA VAL A 103 4.71 11.54 0.86
C VAL A 103 3.97 10.67 1.88
N HIS A 104 2.73 11.04 2.24
CA HIS A 104 1.88 10.32 3.19
C HIS A 104 0.90 9.34 2.53
N GLY A 105 0.92 9.28 1.20
CA GLY A 105 0.15 8.33 0.40
C GLY A 105 -1.13 8.86 -0.24
N GLY A 106 -1.51 10.11 0.04
CA GLY A 106 -2.70 10.76 -0.53
C GLY A 106 -2.52 11.10 -2.01
N LYS A 107 -3.54 10.85 -2.83
CA LYS A 107 -3.52 11.13 -4.28
C LYS A 107 -4.19 12.47 -4.55
N GLY A 108 -3.51 13.38 -5.23
CA GLY A 108 -4.07 14.68 -5.60
C GLY A 108 -4.22 15.67 -4.44
N GLU A 109 -3.82 15.27 -3.23
CA GLU A 109 -3.84 16.10 -2.05
C GLU A 109 -2.60 16.98 -2.00
N PHE A 110 -2.78 18.28 -2.26
CA PHE A 110 -1.71 19.28 -2.13
C PHE A 110 -1.29 19.53 -0.68
N TYR A 111 -2.18 19.25 0.28
CA TYR A 111 -1.86 19.30 1.69
C TYR A 111 -2.51 18.14 2.44
N THR A 112 -1.95 17.77 3.59
CA THR A 112 -2.52 16.79 4.50
C THR A 112 -2.56 17.36 5.91
N LEU A 113 -3.67 17.10 6.61
CA LEU A 113 -3.87 17.48 8.01
C LEU A 113 -3.70 16.27 8.90
N PHE A 114 -3.01 16.45 10.02
CA PHE A 114 -2.73 15.42 11.02
C PHE A 114 -3.22 15.85 12.39
N ASP A 115 -3.61 14.88 13.18
CA ASP A 115 -3.77 15.01 14.63
C ASP A 115 -2.69 14.18 15.31
N LEU A 116 -1.76 14.86 15.99
CA LEU A 116 -0.59 14.19 16.54
C LEU A 116 -0.94 13.33 17.75
N SER A 117 -2.14 13.49 18.33
CA SER A 117 -2.63 12.62 19.41
C SER A 117 -2.61 11.13 19.02
N TYR A 118 -2.76 10.80 17.72
CA TYR A 118 -2.73 9.43 17.22
C TYR A 118 -1.84 9.22 15.98
N GLU A 119 -1.40 10.29 15.29
CA GLU A 119 -0.56 10.20 14.09
C GLU A 119 0.89 10.64 14.33
N LEU A 120 1.29 10.99 15.57
CA LEU A 120 2.67 11.38 15.88
C LEU A 120 3.71 10.35 15.45
N PRO A 121 3.54 9.02 15.67
CA PRO A 121 4.55 8.04 15.23
C PRO A 121 4.80 8.07 13.71
N LYS A 122 3.75 8.32 12.92
CA LYS A 122 3.84 8.43 11.45
C LYS A 122 4.61 9.69 11.05
N ILE A 123 4.33 10.82 11.69
CA ILE A 123 5.00 12.09 11.39
C ILE A 123 6.44 12.09 11.90
N MET A 124 6.71 11.49 13.06
CA MET A 124 8.06 11.30 13.58
C MET A 124 8.93 10.47 12.65
N ALA A 125 8.45 9.31 12.19
CA ALA A 125 9.19 8.47 11.23
C ALA A 125 9.52 9.23 9.94
N TRP A 126 8.58 10.02 9.43
CA TRP A 126 8.82 10.89 8.27
C TRP A 126 9.84 12.00 8.58
N ALA A 127 9.73 12.68 9.74
CA ALA A 127 10.63 13.74 10.16
C ALA A 127 12.08 13.25 10.33
N GLU A 128 12.28 12.05 10.85
CA GLU A 128 13.59 11.40 10.98
C GLU A 128 14.19 11.08 9.61
N THR A 129 13.36 10.60 8.69
CA THR A 129 13.76 10.34 7.30
C THR A 129 14.23 11.62 6.62
N VAL A 130 13.48 12.72 6.72
CA VAL A 130 13.85 13.98 6.07
C VAL A 130 15.02 14.70 6.77
N ALA A 131 15.21 14.50 8.08
CA ALA A 131 16.31 15.11 8.84
C ALA A 131 17.66 14.40 8.66
N GLY A 132 17.70 13.22 8.01
CA GLY A 132 18.94 12.49 7.75
C GLY A 132 19.65 11.99 9.01
N VAL A 133 18.91 11.72 10.10
CA VAL A 133 19.44 11.30 11.41
C VAL A 133 19.70 9.78 11.48
N ALA A 134 19.46 9.03 10.42
CA ALA A 134 19.77 7.60 10.35
C ALA A 134 21.24 7.36 9.92
N GLU A 135 22.16 7.37 10.90
CA GLU A 135 23.31 6.45 11.12
C GLU A 135 24.45 7.09 11.95
N VAL A 136 24.82 6.49 13.08
CA VAL A 136 26.19 6.10 13.54
C VAL A 136 26.03 5.34 14.87
N SER A 137 26.45 4.07 14.93
CA SER A 137 27.19 3.43 16.06
C SER A 137 27.07 1.90 15.99
N GLY A 138 28.16 1.22 15.62
CA GLY A 138 28.35 -0.21 15.87
C GLY A 138 29.14 -0.44 17.16
N GLY A 139 28.99 -1.64 17.76
CA GLY A 139 29.97 -2.22 18.68
C GLY A 139 29.44 -2.89 19.95
N GLY A 140 29.22 -4.21 19.88
CA GLY A 140 29.64 -5.18 20.91
C GLY A 140 28.87 -5.34 22.23
N GLY A 141 28.23 -6.50 22.40
CA GLY A 141 28.35 -7.30 23.63
C GLY A 141 27.15 -7.42 24.59
N ASN A 142 26.50 -8.58 24.54
CA ASN A 142 25.85 -9.34 25.62
C ASN A 142 24.41 -9.00 26.13
N VAL A 143 23.50 -9.93 25.78
CA VAL A 143 22.32 -10.49 26.49
C VAL A 143 21.25 -9.56 27.11
N GLY A 144 20.05 -9.60 26.54
CA GLY A 144 18.77 -9.50 27.29
C GLY A 144 17.91 -8.27 26.99
N ALA A 145 16.64 -8.53 26.60
CA ALA A 145 15.54 -7.59 26.29
C ALA A 145 15.55 -6.99 24.87
N GLY A 146 14.43 -7.18 24.16
CA GLY A 146 14.32 -7.04 22.70
C GLY A 146 14.55 -5.64 22.16
N GLU A 147 15.57 -5.53 21.30
CA GLU A 147 15.93 -4.35 20.51
C GLU A 147 14.87 -4.02 19.44
N PRO A 148 14.60 -2.72 19.18
CA PRO A 148 13.93 -2.28 17.96
C PRO A 148 14.79 -2.64 16.73
N PRO A 149 14.21 -3.08 15.61
CA PRO A 149 14.97 -3.46 14.43
C PRO A 149 15.75 -2.26 13.87
N ALA A 150 17.06 -2.45 13.67
CA ALA A 150 17.95 -1.49 13.02
C ALA A 150 17.34 -0.95 11.71
N SER A 151 17.43 0.37 11.49
CA SER A 151 16.97 1.02 10.26
C SER A 151 17.80 0.51 9.09
N LYS A 152 17.15 -0.16 8.13
CA LYS A 152 17.81 -0.69 6.93
C LYS A 152 18.18 0.47 5.98
N GLY A 153 19.41 0.49 5.45
CA GLY A 153 19.82 1.36 4.34
C GLY A 153 18.99 1.13 3.08
N ALA A 154 19.19 1.89 2.00
CA ALA A 154 18.39 1.76 0.77
C ALA A 154 19.16 1.04 -0.34
N VAL A 155 18.53 0.06 -0.99
CA VAL A 155 19.07 -0.60 -2.18
C VAL A 155 19.23 0.41 -3.33
N ASP A 156 20.37 0.34 -4.01
CA ASP A 156 20.63 1.08 -5.25
C ASP A 156 20.59 0.19 -6.51
N LEU A 157 21.00 0.73 -7.66
CA LEU A 157 21.01 -0.01 -8.93
C LEU A 157 22.06 -1.14 -8.97
N VAL A 158 23.20 -0.95 -8.32
CA VAL A 158 24.27 -1.95 -8.27
C VAL A 158 23.84 -3.09 -7.37
N ASP A 159 23.28 -2.77 -6.20
CA ASP A 159 22.67 -3.73 -5.30
C ASP A 159 21.56 -4.52 -5.99
N LEU A 160 20.64 -3.83 -6.68
CA LEU A 160 19.53 -4.48 -7.36
C LEU A 160 19.98 -5.47 -8.42
N ARG A 161 20.99 -5.10 -9.22
CA ARG A 161 21.55 -6.01 -10.24
C ARG A 161 22.15 -7.27 -9.60
N ARG A 162 22.93 -7.12 -8.53
CA ARG A 162 23.50 -8.25 -7.77
C ARG A 162 22.39 -9.15 -7.22
N ILE A 163 21.38 -8.55 -6.58
CA ILE A 163 20.22 -9.27 -6.02
C ILE A 163 19.50 -10.07 -7.10
N LYS A 164 19.23 -9.47 -8.27
CA LYS A 164 18.61 -10.14 -9.41
C LYS A 164 19.41 -11.35 -9.87
N GLU A 165 20.73 -11.22 -9.99
CA GLU A 165 21.63 -12.32 -10.40
C GLU A 165 21.65 -13.46 -9.35
N GLU A 166 21.70 -13.13 -8.05
CA GLU A 166 21.68 -14.10 -6.96
C GLU A 166 20.34 -14.86 -6.88
N MET A 167 19.22 -14.15 -7.05
CA MET A 167 17.88 -14.75 -7.02
C MET A 167 17.64 -15.79 -8.12
N GLN A 168 18.38 -15.73 -9.23
CA GLN A 168 18.29 -16.78 -10.26
C GLN A 168 19.01 -18.08 -9.86
N ARG A 169 19.93 -18.03 -8.88
CA ARG A 169 20.81 -19.15 -8.49
C ARG A 169 20.40 -19.79 -7.17
N VAL A 170 19.75 -19.03 -6.29
CA VAL A 170 19.35 -19.48 -4.96
C VAL A 170 17.93 -20.05 -4.99
N ASN A 171 17.67 -21.09 -4.18
CA ASN A 171 16.32 -21.61 -4.00
C ASN A 171 15.44 -20.58 -3.27
N MET A 172 14.36 -20.15 -3.94
CA MET A 172 13.43 -19.11 -3.47
C MET A 172 12.27 -19.67 -2.63
N ALA A 173 12.21 -20.98 -2.38
CA ALA A 173 11.15 -21.61 -1.59
C ALA A 173 11.07 -21.07 -0.15
N SER A 174 12.19 -20.67 0.44
CA SER A 174 12.26 -20.16 1.82
C SER A 174 11.67 -18.75 2.02
N VAL A 175 11.50 -18.00 0.93
CA VAL A 175 10.92 -16.65 0.95
C VAL A 175 9.48 -16.63 0.45
N LEU A 176 8.96 -17.78 0.02
CA LEU A 176 7.60 -17.97 -0.47
C LEU A 176 6.69 -18.48 0.64
N PHE A 177 5.57 -17.79 0.79
CA PHE A 177 4.58 -18.08 1.82
C PHE A 177 3.20 -18.19 1.20
N ASN A 178 2.29 -18.83 1.94
CA ASN A 178 0.92 -19.05 1.53
C ASN A 178 -0.01 -18.42 2.55
N GLN A 179 -0.93 -17.57 2.11
CA GLN A 179 -1.99 -17.04 2.93
C GLN A 179 -3.34 -17.58 2.46
N PRO A 180 -4.12 -18.26 3.33
CA PRO A 180 -5.39 -18.85 2.92
C PRO A 180 -6.49 -17.79 2.76
N VAL A 181 -7.33 -18.01 1.75
CA VAL A 181 -8.61 -17.32 1.58
C VAL A 181 -9.72 -18.30 1.93
N TYR A 182 -10.61 -17.90 2.82
CA TYR A 182 -11.69 -18.75 3.31
C TYR A 182 -13.05 -18.26 2.83
N ASN A 183 -13.95 -19.20 2.57
CA ASN A 183 -15.37 -18.93 2.47
C ASN A 183 -16.04 -19.13 3.83
N ILE A 184 -16.68 -18.09 4.35
CA ILE A 184 -17.33 -18.04 5.67
C ILE A 184 -18.86 -17.98 5.57
N ASN A 185 -19.46 -18.69 4.61
CA ASN A 185 -20.92 -18.77 4.51
C ASN A 185 -21.58 -19.25 5.82
N ASP A 186 -22.91 -19.11 5.91
CA ASP A 186 -23.72 -19.32 7.13
C ASP A 186 -23.70 -20.73 7.74
N SER A 187 -22.82 -21.63 7.26
CA SER A 187 -22.61 -22.98 7.81
C SER A 187 -21.81 -23.01 9.13
N GLY A 188 -21.35 -21.85 9.62
CA GLY A 188 -20.58 -21.72 10.87
C GLY A 188 -19.15 -22.28 10.79
N LYS A 189 -18.73 -22.84 9.65
CA LYS A 189 -17.37 -23.36 9.40
C LYS A 189 -16.77 -22.71 8.16
N ALA A 190 -15.60 -22.11 8.32
CA ALA A 190 -14.81 -21.62 7.21
C ALA A 190 -14.31 -22.77 6.33
N LYS A 191 -14.48 -22.62 5.01
CA LYS A 191 -13.93 -23.54 4.00
C LYS A 191 -12.75 -22.87 3.29
N LEU A 192 -11.59 -23.54 3.25
CA LEU A 192 -10.46 -23.09 2.45
C LEU A 192 -10.85 -23.07 0.96
N MET A 193 -10.71 -21.91 0.32
CA MET A 193 -11.02 -21.73 -1.10
C MET A 193 -9.77 -21.81 -1.97
N TRP A 194 -8.73 -21.06 -1.62
CA TRP A 194 -7.39 -21.12 -2.22
C TRP A 194 -6.36 -20.54 -1.26
N GLN A 195 -5.09 -20.61 -1.65
CA GLN A 195 -3.99 -19.97 -0.93
C GLN A 195 -3.29 -18.95 -1.83
N GLU A 196 -3.20 -17.71 -1.38
CA GLU A 196 -2.38 -16.68 -2.01
C GLU A 196 -0.92 -16.94 -1.73
N MET A 197 -0.18 -17.20 -2.80
CA MET A 197 1.26 -17.29 -2.77
C MET A 197 1.84 -15.88 -2.85
N TYR A 198 2.65 -15.53 -1.88
CA TYR A 198 3.33 -14.24 -1.83
C TYR A 198 4.79 -14.41 -1.44
N ILE A 199 5.61 -13.47 -1.88
CA ILE A 199 7.01 -13.40 -1.50
C ILE A 199 7.15 -12.42 -0.34
N SER A 200 7.75 -12.86 0.76
CA SER A 200 8.02 -11.98 1.89
C SER A 200 9.19 -11.06 1.57
N VAL A 201 8.90 -9.76 1.40
CA VAL A 201 9.94 -8.73 1.24
C VAL A 201 10.92 -8.73 2.41
N GLN A 202 10.42 -8.94 3.64
CA GLN A 202 11.28 -8.99 4.82
C GLN A 202 12.27 -10.15 4.76
N MET A 203 11.82 -11.32 4.28
CA MET A 203 12.68 -12.50 4.13
C MET A 203 13.61 -12.36 2.92
N LEU A 204 13.16 -11.75 1.82
CA LEU A 204 14.01 -11.38 0.70
C LEU A 204 15.15 -10.48 1.15
N GLU A 205 14.84 -9.40 1.86
CA GLU A 205 15.85 -8.47 2.39
C GLU A 205 16.82 -9.20 3.32
N LYS A 206 16.32 -10.04 4.24
CA LYS A 206 17.18 -10.83 5.12
C LYS A 206 18.09 -11.81 4.37
N THR A 207 17.67 -12.29 3.21
CA THR A 207 18.40 -13.32 2.44
C THR A 207 19.40 -12.71 1.46
N PHE A 208 19.02 -11.65 0.73
CA PHE A 208 19.77 -11.13 -0.41
C PHE A 208 20.41 -9.75 -0.17
N CYS A 209 19.85 -8.96 0.75
CA CYS A 209 20.38 -7.64 1.08
C CYS A 209 20.18 -7.28 2.57
N PRO A 210 20.83 -8.02 3.49
CA PRO A 210 20.67 -7.79 4.93
C PRO A 210 21.05 -6.36 5.29
N GLY A 211 20.22 -5.71 6.10
CA GLY A 211 20.44 -4.31 6.47
C GLY A 211 20.12 -3.30 5.37
N LEU A 212 19.65 -3.72 4.19
CA LEU A 212 19.10 -2.83 3.16
C LEU A 212 17.62 -3.09 2.94
N SER A 213 16.90 -2.07 2.47
CA SER A 213 15.50 -2.17 2.12
C SER A 213 15.29 -2.10 0.62
N LEU A 214 14.58 -3.12 0.12
CA LEU A 214 14.11 -3.24 -1.25
C LEU A 214 12.98 -2.25 -1.55
N THR A 215 12.19 -1.90 -0.54
CA THR A 215 10.99 -1.05 -0.71
C THR A 215 11.23 0.44 -0.58
N SER A 216 12.43 0.86 -0.14
CA SER A 216 12.76 2.28 0.04
C SER A 216 12.68 3.08 -1.26
N ARG A 217 12.94 2.45 -2.41
CA ARG A 217 12.84 3.08 -3.74
C ARG A 217 11.82 2.32 -4.59
N ARG A 218 10.62 2.89 -4.71
CA ARG A 218 9.47 2.23 -5.36
C ARG A 218 9.75 1.76 -6.79
N TRP A 219 10.48 2.54 -7.59
CA TRP A 219 10.77 2.16 -8.98
C TRP A 219 11.74 0.98 -9.10
N LEU A 220 12.74 0.87 -8.20
CA LEU A 220 13.63 -0.29 -8.12
C LEU A 220 12.89 -1.54 -7.67
N PHE A 221 11.98 -1.37 -6.69
CA PHE A 221 11.14 -2.47 -6.26
C PHE A 221 10.22 -2.97 -7.37
N ASN A 222 9.59 -2.06 -8.12
CA ASN A 222 8.78 -2.44 -9.28
C ASN A 222 9.59 -3.20 -10.34
N ASP A 223 10.80 -2.74 -10.67
CA ASP A 223 11.73 -3.44 -11.57
C ASP A 223 12.09 -4.84 -11.05
N LEU A 224 12.17 -5.03 -9.73
CA LEU A 224 12.38 -6.35 -9.12
C LEU A 224 11.15 -7.26 -9.23
N THR A 225 9.93 -6.70 -9.16
CA THR A 225 8.70 -7.51 -9.13
C THR A 225 8.49 -8.31 -10.41
N GLU A 226 8.90 -7.83 -11.58
CA GLU A 226 8.81 -8.60 -12.83
C GLU A 226 9.75 -9.82 -12.83
N ASP A 227 10.93 -9.70 -12.20
CA ASP A 227 11.85 -10.83 -12.04
C ASP A 227 11.37 -11.83 -10.99
N LEU A 228 10.71 -11.35 -9.94
CA LEU A 228 10.04 -12.17 -8.95
C LEU A 228 8.89 -12.99 -9.56
N ASP A 229 8.08 -12.38 -10.45
CA ASP A 229 7.02 -13.10 -11.17
C ASP A 229 7.60 -14.27 -11.98
N GLY A 230 8.72 -14.05 -12.68
CA GLY A 230 9.41 -15.09 -13.44
C GLY A 230 9.91 -16.25 -12.58
N ILE A 231 10.32 -15.98 -11.33
CA ILE A 231 10.70 -17.02 -10.36
C ILE A 231 9.47 -17.84 -9.96
N VAL A 232 8.36 -17.17 -9.64
CA VAL A 232 7.10 -17.83 -9.25
C VAL A 232 6.59 -18.73 -10.38
N PHE A 233 6.64 -18.25 -11.63
CA PHE A 233 6.28 -19.04 -12.80
C PHE A 233 7.11 -20.34 -12.90
N ARG A 234 8.43 -20.25 -12.81
CA ARG A 234 9.29 -21.46 -12.87
C ARG A 234 9.02 -22.45 -11.75
N LEU A 235 8.80 -21.96 -10.53
CA LEU A 235 8.52 -22.83 -9.38
C LEU A 235 7.17 -23.53 -9.53
N LEU A 236 6.16 -22.84 -10.05
CA LEU A 236 4.83 -23.43 -10.27
C LEU A 236 4.77 -24.35 -11.50
N ALA A 237 5.62 -24.13 -12.49
CA ALA A 237 5.77 -25.04 -13.63
C ALA A 237 6.38 -26.38 -13.21
N ASN A 238 7.32 -26.38 -12.25
CA ASN A 238 7.94 -27.61 -11.75
C ASN A 238 6.94 -28.42 -10.88
N PRO A 239 6.56 -29.64 -11.28
CA PRO A 239 5.62 -30.46 -10.51
C PRO A 239 6.06 -30.80 -9.09
N GLU A 240 7.37 -30.99 -8.85
CA GLU A 240 7.91 -31.33 -7.53
C GLU A 240 7.79 -30.14 -6.56
N GLU A 241 8.16 -28.95 -7.02
CA GLU A 241 8.08 -27.69 -6.25
C GLU A 241 6.63 -27.24 -6.02
N ARG A 242 5.78 -27.46 -7.03
CA ARG A 242 4.34 -27.24 -6.91
C ARG A 242 3.74 -28.11 -5.82
N GLY A 243 4.15 -29.38 -5.72
CA GLY A 243 3.66 -30.33 -4.72
C GLY A 243 2.14 -30.54 -4.82
N GLN A 244 1.47 -30.67 -3.67
CA GLN A 244 0.01 -30.89 -3.60
C GLN A 244 -0.83 -29.59 -3.64
N LYS A 245 -0.25 -28.44 -4.04
CA LYS A 245 -1.03 -27.20 -4.14
C LYS A 245 -2.12 -27.39 -5.20
N LYS A 246 -3.38 -27.37 -4.79
CA LYS A 246 -4.54 -27.64 -5.67
C LYS A 246 -5.29 -26.41 -6.12
N ARG A 247 -5.21 -25.30 -5.39
CA ARG A 247 -5.89 -24.02 -5.67
C ARG A 247 -5.06 -22.90 -5.09
N LEU A 248 -4.55 -22.02 -5.94
CA LEU A 248 -3.66 -20.95 -5.51
C LEU A 248 -3.96 -19.65 -6.24
N SER A 249 -3.55 -18.55 -5.63
CA SER A 249 -3.47 -17.26 -6.30
C SER A 249 -2.03 -16.75 -6.29
N ILE A 250 -1.65 -16.01 -7.32
CA ILE A 250 -0.33 -15.36 -7.43
C ILE A 250 -0.50 -13.90 -7.82
N ASN A 251 0.26 -13.03 -7.17
CA ASN A 251 0.41 -11.65 -7.59
C ASN A 251 1.26 -11.63 -8.86
N VAL A 252 0.81 -10.91 -9.89
CA VAL A 252 1.49 -10.82 -11.19
C VAL A 252 1.34 -9.43 -11.80
N ASN A 253 2.39 -8.97 -12.47
CA ASN A 253 2.33 -7.79 -13.32
C ASN A 253 1.78 -8.13 -14.71
N LEU A 254 1.07 -7.20 -15.34
CA LEU A 254 0.55 -7.33 -16.70
C LEU A 254 1.68 -7.45 -17.73
N SER A 255 2.81 -6.76 -17.51
CA SER A 255 4.03 -6.91 -18.32
C SER A 255 4.56 -8.35 -18.27
N SER A 256 4.57 -8.97 -17.07
CA SER A 256 4.97 -10.36 -16.88
C SER A 256 4.05 -11.32 -17.63
N LEU A 257 2.73 -11.08 -17.62
CA LEU A 257 1.74 -11.88 -18.35
C LEU A 257 1.86 -11.76 -19.88
N ALA A 258 2.35 -10.63 -20.38
CA ALA A 258 2.65 -10.43 -21.80
C ALA A 258 3.99 -11.04 -22.25
N SER A 259 4.83 -11.49 -21.31
CA SER A 259 6.20 -11.91 -21.58
C SER A 259 6.30 -13.35 -22.11
N SER A 260 7.42 -13.65 -22.77
CA SER A 260 7.76 -15.03 -23.16
C SER A 260 7.90 -15.98 -21.97
N LYS A 261 8.30 -15.47 -20.78
CA LYS A 261 8.39 -16.26 -19.54
C LYS A 261 7.02 -16.85 -19.18
N PHE A 262 5.94 -16.06 -19.33
CA PHE A 262 4.59 -16.54 -19.08
C PHE A 262 4.12 -17.54 -20.14
N VAL A 263 4.48 -17.35 -21.42
CA VAL A 263 4.15 -18.31 -22.48
C VAL A 263 4.73 -19.69 -22.19
N THR A 264 6.00 -19.77 -21.77
CA THR A 264 6.63 -21.04 -21.38
C THR A 264 5.92 -21.67 -20.18
N PHE A 265 5.68 -20.88 -19.14
CA PHE A 265 4.95 -21.32 -17.95
C PHE A 265 3.56 -21.89 -18.28
N ASP A 266 2.78 -21.17 -19.10
CA ASP A 266 1.44 -21.58 -19.50
C ASP A 266 1.44 -22.86 -20.35
N ALA A 267 2.49 -23.08 -21.15
CA ALA A 267 2.65 -24.31 -21.93
C ALA A 267 2.99 -25.53 -21.06
N GLU A 268 3.71 -25.33 -19.95
CA GLU A 268 4.12 -26.38 -19.02
C GLU A 268 3.02 -26.77 -18.01
N LEU A 269 2.01 -25.90 -17.82
CA LEU A 269 0.93 -26.17 -16.86
C LEU A 269 -0.20 -27.07 -17.42
N PRO A 270 -0.56 -28.16 -16.69
CA PRO A 270 -1.75 -28.95 -17.00
C PRO A 270 -3.03 -28.11 -17.01
N ILE A 271 -3.98 -28.44 -17.89
CA ILE A 271 -5.26 -27.72 -18.04
C ILE A 271 -5.99 -27.59 -16.69
N ASP A 272 -6.17 -28.70 -15.97
CA ASP A 272 -6.88 -28.72 -14.70
C ASP A 272 -6.20 -27.86 -13.63
N PHE A 273 -4.86 -27.76 -13.68
CA PHE A 273 -4.13 -26.92 -12.78
C PHE A 273 -4.30 -25.43 -13.11
N ARG A 274 -4.29 -25.05 -14.40
CA ARG A 274 -4.54 -23.65 -14.82
C ARG A 274 -5.91 -23.15 -14.34
N GLN A 275 -6.93 -24.02 -14.37
CA GLN A 275 -8.27 -23.72 -13.84
C GLN A 275 -8.31 -23.47 -12.33
N SER A 276 -7.25 -23.87 -11.61
CA SER A 276 -7.11 -23.68 -10.18
C SER A 276 -6.23 -22.49 -9.78
N VAL A 277 -5.66 -21.78 -10.77
CA VAL A 277 -4.80 -20.62 -10.57
C VAL A 277 -5.59 -19.33 -10.76
N VAL A 278 -5.53 -18.48 -9.74
CA VAL A 278 -6.03 -17.11 -9.78
C VAL A 278 -4.85 -16.15 -9.99
N LEU A 279 -4.91 -15.30 -11.01
CA LEU A 279 -3.94 -14.26 -11.27
C LEU A 279 -4.42 -12.96 -10.61
N GLU A 280 -3.71 -12.49 -9.58
CA GLU A 280 -4.01 -11.23 -8.88
C GLU A 280 -3.27 -10.08 -9.56
N ILE A 281 -4.02 -9.19 -10.19
CA ILE A 281 -3.51 -8.00 -10.88
C ILE A 281 -3.83 -6.78 -10.02
N ASN A 282 -2.81 -6.01 -9.65
CA ASN A 282 -3.02 -4.82 -8.83
C ASN A 282 -3.77 -3.73 -9.59
N LYS A 283 -4.67 -3.02 -8.92
CA LYS A 283 -5.40 -1.90 -9.53
C LYS A 283 -4.48 -0.83 -10.15
N THR A 284 -3.29 -0.56 -9.60
CA THR A 284 -2.39 0.44 -10.20
C THR A 284 -1.92 0.00 -11.57
N ASP A 285 -1.54 -1.27 -11.70
CA ASP A 285 -1.10 -1.85 -12.97
C ASP A 285 -2.26 -1.90 -13.98
N LEU A 286 -3.47 -2.28 -13.55
CA LEU A 286 -4.68 -2.16 -14.37
C LEU A 286 -4.87 -0.74 -14.93
N PHE A 287 -4.77 0.30 -14.09
CA PHE A 287 -5.00 1.67 -14.54
C PHE A 287 -3.86 2.22 -15.42
N GLU A 288 -2.63 1.81 -15.17
CA GLU A 288 -1.46 2.19 -15.97
C GLU A 288 -1.45 1.47 -17.33
N ASN A 289 -1.94 0.22 -17.39
CA ASN A 289 -1.87 -0.66 -18.54
C ASN A 289 -3.26 -1.18 -18.98
N MET A 290 -4.30 -0.34 -18.90
CA MET A 290 -5.69 -0.72 -19.16
C MET A 290 -5.91 -1.41 -20.51
N ARG A 291 -5.27 -0.89 -21.57
CA ARG A 291 -5.37 -1.48 -22.91
C ARG A 291 -4.82 -2.91 -22.93
N LEU A 292 -3.64 -3.12 -22.36
CA LEU A 292 -2.99 -4.43 -22.27
C LEU A 292 -3.85 -5.41 -21.45
N PHE A 293 -4.44 -4.95 -20.34
CA PHE A 293 -5.38 -5.75 -19.57
C PHE A 293 -6.57 -6.24 -20.42
N CYS A 294 -7.24 -5.32 -21.13
CA CYS A 294 -8.38 -5.65 -21.98
C CYS A 294 -8.04 -6.63 -23.11
N GLU A 295 -6.81 -6.58 -23.63
CA GLU A 295 -6.32 -7.49 -24.67
C GLU A 295 -5.96 -8.87 -24.09
N LEU A 296 -5.24 -8.93 -22.97
CA LEU A 296 -4.73 -10.17 -22.37
C LEU A 296 -5.79 -10.99 -21.65
N VAL A 297 -6.63 -10.36 -20.83
CA VAL A 297 -7.53 -11.07 -19.90
C VAL A 297 -8.49 -12.04 -20.60
N PRO A 298 -9.13 -11.69 -21.73
CA PRO A 298 -9.96 -12.63 -22.47
C PRO A 298 -9.21 -13.89 -22.90
N PHE A 299 -7.92 -13.77 -23.24
CA PHE A 299 -7.08 -14.91 -23.58
C PHE A 299 -6.77 -15.77 -22.34
N LEU A 300 -6.37 -15.15 -21.23
CA LEU A 300 -6.07 -15.84 -19.97
C LEU A 300 -7.28 -16.63 -19.46
N GLN A 301 -8.47 -16.03 -19.50
CA GLN A 301 -9.71 -16.71 -19.09
C GLN A 301 -10.07 -17.88 -20.02
N ARG A 302 -9.85 -17.76 -21.35
CA ARG A 302 -10.02 -18.90 -22.29
C ARG A 302 -9.03 -20.03 -22.03
N ARG A 303 -7.83 -19.72 -21.54
CA ARG A 303 -6.86 -20.73 -21.10
C ARG A 303 -7.29 -21.39 -19.78
N GLY A 304 -8.20 -20.80 -19.03
CA GLY A 304 -8.78 -21.36 -17.81
C GLY A 304 -8.39 -20.63 -16.54
N TYR A 305 -7.49 -19.64 -16.60
CA TYR A 305 -7.13 -18.85 -15.42
C TYR A 305 -8.32 -18.04 -14.91
N LYS A 306 -8.30 -17.76 -13.61
CA LYS A 306 -9.21 -16.82 -12.97
C LYS A 306 -8.51 -15.50 -12.71
N ILE A 307 -9.21 -14.40 -12.85
CA ILE A 307 -8.63 -13.05 -12.67
C ILE A 307 -9.18 -12.44 -11.39
N LEU A 308 -8.28 -11.95 -10.55
CA LEU A 308 -8.60 -11.15 -9.37
C LEU A 308 -8.02 -9.75 -9.55
N LEU A 309 -8.83 -8.72 -9.29
CA LEU A 309 -8.33 -7.35 -9.15
C LEU A 309 -8.01 -7.03 -7.70
N ASP A 310 -6.74 -6.74 -7.43
CA ASP A 310 -6.24 -6.53 -6.07
C ASP A 310 -6.12 -5.05 -5.67
N GLY A 311 -6.21 -4.83 -4.36
CA GLY A 311 -5.94 -3.57 -3.70
C GLY A 311 -7.06 -2.54 -3.85
N LEU A 312 -8.28 -2.94 -4.22
CA LEU A 312 -9.40 -2.02 -4.43
C LEU A 312 -9.86 -1.40 -3.10
N SER A 313 -10.26 -0.13 -3.14
CA SER A 313 -11.11 0.44 -2.10
C SER A 313 -12.58 0.25 -2.45
N LEU A 314 -13.49 0.40 -1.48
CA LEU A 314 -14.93 0.39 -1.76
C LEU A 314 -15.36 1.52 -2.72
N GLN A 315 -14.68 2.66 -2.68
CA GLN A 315 -14.89 3.73 -3.66
C GLN A 315 -14.49 3.27 -5.07
N ASN A 316 -13.39 2.52 -5.21
CA ASN A 316 -13.01 1.94 -6.50
C ASN A 316 -14.10 0.98 -6.98
N VAL A 317 -14.59 0.08 -6.12
CA VAL A 317 -15.70 -0.83 -6.46
C VAL A 317 -16.95 -0.06 -6.90
N GLY A 318 -17.29 1.04 -6.23
CA GLY A 318 -18.41 1.90 -6.61
C GLY A 318 -18.24 2.55 -7.99
N ALA A 319 -17.02 2.94 -8.35
CA ALA A 319 -16.71 3.68 -9.58
C ALA A 319 -16.42 2.78 -10.81
N LEU A 320 -15.87 1.58 -10.62
CA LEU A 320 -15.43 0.72 -11.73
C LEU A 320 -16.61 0.10 -12.49
N ASP A 321 -16.56 0.12 -13.82
CA ASP A 321 -17.49 -0.65 -14.64
C ASP A 321 -16.99 -2.10 -14.80
N PHE A 322 -17.64 -3.04 -14.13
CA PHE A 322 -17.26 -4.46 -14.19
C PHE A 322 -17.76 -5.17 -15.45
N ASP A 323 -18.64 -4.53 -16.24
CA ASP A 323 -19.03 -5.08 -17.55
C ASP A 323 -17.86 -4.89 -18.54
N GLY A 324 -17.17 -3.74 -18.46
CA GLY A 324 -15.96 -3.43 -19.23
C GLY A 324 -14.68 -4.03 -18.64
N ILE A 325 -14.58 -4.14 -17.31
CA ILE A 325 -13.40 -4.65 -16.62
C ILE A 325 -13.66 -6.07 -16.14
N ARG A 326 -13.28 -7.03 -16.99
CA ARG A 326 -13.50 -8.45 -16.76
C ARG A 326 -12.59 -8.99 -15.65
N CYS A 327 -13.18 -9.33 -14.51
CA CYS A 327 -12.51 -10.13 -13.49
C CYS A 327 -13.49 -11.10 -12.83
N ASP A 328 -12.98 -12.22 -12.32
CA ASP A 328 -13.75 -13.20 -11.57
C ASP A 328 -13.88 -12.78 -10.09
N PHE A 329 -12.86 -12.10 -9.58
CA PHE A 329 -12.78 -11.64 -8.19
C PHE A 329 -12.32 -10.17 -8.10
N ALA A 330 -12.75 -9.51 -7.03
CA ALA A 330 -12.28 -8.17 -6.67
C ALA A 330 -11.96 -8.14 -5.17
N LYS A 331 -10.72 -7.81 -4.83
CA LYS A 331 -10.22 -7.83 -3.46
C LYS A 331 -10.17 -6.42 -2.90
N ILE A 332 -10.87 -6.23 -1.79
CA ILE A 332 -10.91 -4.98 -1.03
C ILE A 332 -10.22 -5.16 0.31
N PHE A 333 -9.52 -4.11 0.77
CA PHE A 333 -8.92 -4.13 2.10
C PHE A 333 -9.82 -3.44 3.12
N TRP A 334 -9.99 -4.09 4.26
CA TRP A 334 -10.64 -3.48 5.42
C TRP A 334 -9.89 -2.21 5.86
N SER A 335 -10.65 -1.15 6.18
CA SER A 335 -10.19 0.04 6.89
C SER A 335 -11.29 0.56 7.81
N ALA A 336 -10.91 1.29 8.87
CA ALA A 336 -11.87 1.82 9.85
C ALA A 336 -12.89 2.78 9.22
N ASP A 337 -12.50 3.49 8.16
CA ASP A 337 -13.38 4.40 7.42
C ASP A 337 -14.58 3.67 6.79
N LEU A 338 -14.47 2.36 6.53
CA LEU A 338 -15.56 1.56 5.99
C LEU A 338 -16.65 1.31 7.02
N ALA A 339 -16.32 1.32 8.31
CA ALA A 339 -17.29 1.12 9.40
C ALA A 339 -18.25 2.32 9.55
N VAL A 340 -17.81 3.51 9.14
CA VAL A 340 -18.55 4.77 9.27
C VAL A 340 -19.18 5.19 7.94
N MET A 341 -19.24 4.25 6.98
CA MET A 341 -19.78 4.53 5.66
C MET A 341 -21.29 4.79 5.73
N ASP A 342 -21.73 5.75 4.91
CA ASP A 342 -23.14 6.10 4.80
C ASP A 342 -24.00 4.88 4.39
N PRO A 343 -25.17 4.65 5.02
CA PRO A 343 -26.04 3.53 4.70
C PRO A 343 -26.50 3.47 3.24
N ASP A 344 -26.75 4.62 2.59
CA ASP A 344 -27.18 4.65 1.19
C ASP A 344 -26.03 4.28 0.26
N GLN A 345 -24.82 4.77 0.57
CA GLN A 345 -23.60 4.34 -0.13
C GLN A 345 -23.39 2.83 -0.01
N SER A 346 -23.57 2.27 1.19
CA SER A 346 -23.48 0.84 1.46
C SER A 346 -24.49 0.03 0.67
N ALA A 347 -25.75 0.48 0.64
CA ALA A 347 -26.82 -0.16 -0.12
C ALA A 347 -26.54 -0.14 -1.63
N ARG A 348 -26.03 0.98 -2.16
CA ARG A 348 -25.70 1.12 -3.59
C ARG A 348 -24.58 0.20 -4.02
N ILE A 349 -23.54 0.06 -3.18
CA ILE A 349 -22.45 -0.88 -3.44
C ILE A 349 -22.97 -2.32 -3.39
N ARG A 350 -23.75 -2.70 -2.36
CA ARG A 350 -24.36 -4.05 -2.29
C ARG A 350 -25.20 -4.37 -3.53
N ALA A 351 -26.03 -3.43 -3.98
CA ALA A 351 -26.84 -3.61 -5.18
C ALA A 351 -26.00 -3.88 -6.43
N LYS A 352 -24.89 -3.14 -6.59
CA LYS A 352 -23.94 -3.35 -7.69
C LYS A 352 -23.31 -4.74 -7.65
N LEU A 353 -22.90 -5.18 -6.46
CA LEU A 353 -22.24 -6.47 -6.27
C LEU A 353 -23.17 -7.67 -6.47
N ASN A 354 -24.47 -7.51 -6.22
CA ASN A 354 -25.47 -8.54 -6.48
C ASN A 354 -25.81 -8.72 -7.97
N HIS A 355 -25.29 -7.87 -8.86
CA HIS A 355 -25.46 -8.04 -10.29
C HIS A 355 -24.73 -9.29 -10.79
N ARG A 356 -25.36 -10.07 -11.68
CA ARG A 356 -24.84 -11.37 -12.15
C ARG A 356 -23.45 -11.30 -12.78
N GLN A 357 -23.09 -10.15 -13.38
CA GLN A 357 -21.80 -9.95 -14.03
C GLN A 357 -20.72 -9.39 -13.10
N SER A 358 -21.07 -9.05 -11.86
CA SER A 358 -20.12 -8.52 -10.89
C SER A 358 -19.17 -9.61 -10.38
N PRO A 359 -17.90 -9.25 -10.09
CA PRO A 359 -16.94 -10.17 -9.51
C PRO A 359 -17.34 -10.57 -8.09
N LEU A 360 -16.92 -11.75 -7.66
CA LEU A 360 -17.01 -12.13 -6.25
C LEU A 360 -16.03 -11.29 -5.42
N LEU A 361 -16.53 -10.66 -4.36
CA LEU A 361 -15.66 -9.90 -3.47
C LEU A 361 -14.86 -10.79 -2.53
N VAL A 362 -13.61 -10.40 -2.34
CA VAL A 362 -12.71 -10.92 -1.31
C VAL A 362 -12.37 -9.79 -0.35
N MET A 363 -12.57 -9.97 0.94
CA MET A 363 -12.13 -9.01 1.95
C MET A 363 -10.78 -9.43 2.52
N GLY A 364 -9.76 -8.62 2.24
CA GLY A 364 -8.44 -8.74 2.85
C GLY A 364 -8.30 -7.89 4.11
N ARG A 365 -7.28 -8.21 4.91
CA ARG A 365 -6.99 -7.58 6.22
C ARG A 365 -8.13 -7.74 7.23
N CYS A 366 -8.79 -8.90 7.21
CA CYS A 366 -9.77 -9.27 8.23
C CYS A 366 -9.07 -9.66 9.55
N ASP A 367 -8.48 -8.67 10.22
CA ASP A 367 -7.66 -8.84 11.41
C ASP A 367 -8.42 -8.55 12.72
N THR A 368 -9.66 -8.06 12.64
CA THR A 368 -10.49 -7.67 13.79
C THR A 368 -11.94 -8.14 13.66
N ALA A 369 -12.68 -8.19 14.78
CA ALA A 369 -14.07 -8.63 14.75
C ALA A 369 -14.97 -7.68 13.94
N GLU A 370 -14.64 -6.39 13.94
CA GLU A 370 -15.30 -5.34 13.14
C GLU A 370 -15.22 -5.66 11.65
N SER A 371 -14.04 -6.11 11.18
CA SER A 371 -13.83 -6.45 9.76
C SER A 371 -14.72 -7.62 9.31
N LEU A 372 -14.95 -8.61 10.18
CA LEU A 372 -15.81 -9.76 9.89
C LEU A 372 -17.28 -9.40 9.96
N ARG A 373 -17.69 -8.58 10.93
CA ARG A 373 -19.05 -8.03 10.99
C ARG A 373 -19.38 -7.25 9.71
N PHE A 374 -18.47 -6.37 9.30
CA PHE A 374 -18.64 -5.61 8.07
C PHE A 374 -18.70 -6.51 6.82
N ALA A 375 -17.82 -7.51 6.70
CA ALA A 375 -17.88 -8.48 5.61
C ALA A 375 -19.27 -9.15 5.53
N LYS A 376 -19.82 -9.58 6.67
CA LYS A 376 -21.15 -10.19 6.76
C LYS A 376 -22.27 -9.22 6.38
N GLU A 377 -22.25 -7.99 6.89
CA GLU A 377 -23.23 -6.94 6.57
C GLU A 377 -23.25 -6.54 5.08
N MET A 378 -22.11 -6.69 4.41
CA MET A 378 -21.96 -6.45 2.97
C MET A 378 -22.22 -7.69 2.11
N GLY A 379 -22.49 -8.86 2.72
CA GLY A 379 -22.68 -10.12 2.00
C GLY A 379 -21.40 -10.70 1.40
N ILE A 380 -20.23 -10.30 1.91
CA ILE A 380 -18.92 -10.72 1.43
C ILE A 380 -18.52 -12.00 2.16
N VAL A 381 -18.56 -13.11 1.43
CA VAL A 381 -18.32 -14.45 2.00
C VAL A 381 -16.88 -14.91 1.91
N LEU A 382 -16.04 -14.25 1.10
CA LEU A 382 -14.62 -14.61 0.95
C LEU A 382 -13.77 -13.65 1.80
N VAL A 383 -13.01 -14.18 2.75
CA VAL A 383 -12.25 -13.39 3.71
C VAL A 383 -10.82 -13.91 3.90
N GLN A 384 -9.92 -13.00 4.22
CA GLN A 384 -8.49 -13.25 4.44
C GLN A 384 -7.95 -12.30 5.52
N GLY A 385 -7.32 -12.84 6.55
CA GLY A 385 -6.71 -12.05 7.63
C GLY A 385 -6.27 -12.90 8.82
N ARG A 386 -5.51 -12.29 9.72
CA ARG A 386 -4.92 -12.94 10.90
C ARG A 386 -5.97 -13.45 11.87
N LEU A 387 -7.07 -12.70 12.04
CA LEU A 387 -8.16 -13.14 12.91
C LEU A 387 -8.85 -14.36 12.31
N VAL A 388 -9.11 -14.37 11.00
CA VAL A 388 -9.68 -15.52 10.29
C VAL A 388 -8.81 -16.75 10.48
N ASP A 389 -7.49 -16.62 10.27
CA ASP A 389 -6.54 -17.70 10.48
C ASP A 389 -6.56 -18.22 11.92
N HIS A 390 -6.62 -17.33 12.89
CA HIS A 390 -6.71 -17.68 14.30
C HIS A 390 -8.00 -18.44 14.62
N MET A 391 -9.14 -17.97 14.10
CA MET A 391 -10.45 -18.60 14.29
C MET A 391 -10.49 -20.01 13.68
N VAL A 392 -9.99 -20.18 12.45
CA VAL A 392 -9.91 -21.50 11.81
C VAL A 392 -9.01 -22.45 12.59
N LYS A 393 -7.81 -22.00 12.98
CA LYS A 393 -6.86 -22.83 13.76
C LYS A 393 -7.42 -23.25 15.12
N ARG A 394 -8.26 -22.42 15.74
CA ARG A 394 -8.89 -22.66 17.04
C ARG A 394 -10.29 -23.27 16.94
N SER A 395 -10.79 -23.54 15.73
CA SER A 395 -12.17 -23.99 15.50
C SER A 395 -13.23 -23.06 16.10
N ILE A 396 -12.98 -21.75 16.08
CA ILE A 396 -13.93 -20.72 16.52
C ILE A 396 -14.91 -20.44 15.36
N PRO A 397 -16.23 -20.41 15.61
CA PRO A 397 -17.24 -20.13 14.59
C PRO A 397 -17.21 -18.66 14.14
N PHE A 398 -17.68 -18.39 12.92
CA PHE A 398 -17.70 -17.08 12.24
C PHE A 398 -18.98 -16.30 12.43
#